data_AF-A0A835KJB6-F1
#
_entry.id   AF-A0A835KJB6-F1
#
_cell.length_a   1.000
_cell.length_b   1.000
_cell.length_c   1.000
_cell.angle_alpha   90.00
_cell.angle_beta   90.00
_cell.angle_gamma   90.00
#
_symmetry.space_group_name_H-M   'P 1'
#
loop_
_entity.id
_entity.type
_entity.pdbx_description
1 polymer ?
#
loop_
_entity_poly.entity_id
_entity_poly.type
_entity_poly.pdbx_seq_one_letter_code
_entity_poly.pdbx_strand_id
1 'polypeptide(L)'
;MPENKLLPALFFLLVSLNLVALTAGDDHHQFVYSSGFTGSDLILDGAATVTSSGLLELTNGTLRLKGHVIYPTRLPFRDTSSTSSNATTRSFSTSFVFGILSAYPT
;
A
#
# COMPACT_ATOMS: atom_id res chain seq x y z
N MET A 1 -22.06 32.96 -19.45
CA MET A 1 -22.06 32.68 -17.99
C MET A 1 -21.24 31.40 -17.81
N PRO A 2 -20.09 31.44 -17.11
CA PRO A 2 -19.24 30.25 -17.01
C PRO A 2 -19.93 29.22 -16.10
N GLU A 3 -20.11 28.02 -16.61
CA GLU A 3 -20.68 26.90 -15.86
C GLU A 3 -19.78 26.57 -14.67
N ASN A 4 -20.38 26.48 -13.49
CA ASN A 4 -19.74 26.17 -12.22
C ASN A 4 -19.35 24.68 -12.14
N LYS A 5 -18.36 24.28 -12.94
CA LYS A 5 -17.77 22.92 -12.99
C LYS A 5 -17.15 22.46 -11.66
N LEU A 6 -17.02 23.35 -10.67
CA LEU A 6 -16.52 23.04 -9.34
C LEU A 6 -17.46 22.13 -8.54
N LEU A 7 -18.78 22.28 -8.70
CA LEU A 7 -19.77 21.48 -7.97
C LEU A 7 -19.74 20.00 -8.36
N PRO A 8 -19.78 19.63 -9.66
CA PRO A 8 -19.66 18.23 -10.05
C PRO A 8 -18.27 17.66 -9.70
N ALA A 9 -17.19 18.43 -9.83
CA ALA A 9 -15.85 17.98 -9.45
C ALA A 9 -15.74 17.67 -7.94
N LEU A 10 -16.29 18.54 -7.08
CA LEU A 10 -16.34 18.32 -5.64
C LEU A 10 -17.22 17.12 -5.28
N PHE A 11 -18.33 16.93 -5.98
CA PHE A 11 -19.19 15.75 -5.82
C PHE A 11 -18.44 14.46 -6.17
N PHE A 12 -17.72 14.41 -7.30
CA PHE A 12 -16.89 13.26 -7.67
C PHE A 12 -15.75 13.02 -6.66
N LEU A 13 -15.12 14.07 -6.14
CA LEU A 13 -14.10 13.96 -5.09
C LEU A 13 -14.68 13.37 -3.80
N LEU A 14 -15.85 13.84 -3.38
CA LEU A 14 -16.53 13.33 -2.17
C LEU A 14 -16.97 11.87 -2.36
N VAL A 15 -17.53 11.52 -3.52
CA VAL A 15 -17.93 10.14 -3.82
C VAL A 15 -16.73 9.19 -3.83
N SER A 16 -15.61 9.59 -4.43
CA SER A 16 -14.38 8.78 -4.44
C SER A 16 -13.78 8.62 -3.05
N LEU A 17 -13.78 9.67 -2.22
CA LEU A 17 -13.29 9.61 -0.84
C LEU A 17 -14.17 8.71 0.05
N ASN A 18 -15.50 8.76 -0.12
CA ASN A 18 -16.42 7.87 0.59
C ASN A 18 -16.26 6.42 0.14
N LEU A 19 -16.04 6.15 -1.15
CA LEU A 19 -15.84 4.78 -1.63
C LEU A 19 -14.60 4.12 -0.99
N VAL A 20 -13.52 4.88 -0.79
CA VAL A 20 -12.33 4.42 -0.05
C VAL A 20 -12.67 4.11 1.42
N ALA A 21 -13.52 4.91 2.05
CA ALA A 21 -13.97 4.68 3.43
C ALA A 21 -14.91 3.47 3.56
N LEU A 22 -15.74 3.17 2.55
CA LEU A 22 -16.60 1.97 2.55
C LEU A 22 -15.84 0.68 2.30
N THR A 23 -14.70 0.74 1.59
CA THR A 23 -13.84 -0.43 1.48
C THR A 23 -13.13 -0.73 2.79
N ALA A 24 -12.94 0.26 3.67
CA ALA A 24 -12.41 0.12 5.03
C ALA A 24 -13.37 -0.68 5.91
N GLY A 25 -13.36 -2.01 5.73
CA GLY A 25 -13.95 -2.93 6.67
C GLY A 25 -13.30 -2.75 8.04
N ASP A 26 -14.11 -2.95 9.09
CA ASP A 26 -13.79 -2.85 10.51
C ASP A 26 -12.60 -3.74 10.97
N ASP A 27 -12.06 -4.56 10.07
CA ASP A 27 -10.81 -5.29 10.29
C ASP A 27 -9.63 -4.31 10.12
N HIS A 28 -8.84 -4.13 11.18
CA HIS A 28 -7.58 -3.36 11.28
C HIS A 28 -6.46 -3.76 10.27
N HIS A 29 -6.82 -4.29 9.11
CA HIS A 29 -5.97 -4.92 8.10
C HIS A 29 -5.98 -4.15 6.76
N GLN A 30 -6.52 -2.94 6.74
CA GLN A 30 -6.51 -2.05 5.58
C GLN A 30 -5.58 -0.87 5.81
N PHE A 31 -4.76 -0.57 4.80
CA PHE A 31 -3.77 0.50 4.87
C PHE A 31 -3.51 1.11 3.49
N VAL A 32 -3.16 2.40 3.47
CA VAL A 32 -2.81 3.16 2.27
C VAL A 32 -1.66 4.13 2.59
N TYR A 33 -0.63 4.15 1.75
CA TYR A 33 0.53 5.05 1.86
C TYR A 33 0.51 6.13 0.75
N SER A 34 -0.45 7.05 0.82
CA SER A 34 -0.66 8.06 -0.25
C SER A 34 0.38 9.19 -0.25
N SER A 35 0.98 9.51 0.90
CA SER A 35 1.96 10.60 1.07
C SER A 35 3.40 10.10 1.09
N GLY A 36 3.64 8.88 0.60
CA GLY A 36 4.93 8.20 0.73
C GLY A 36 5.10 7.49 2.08
N PHE A 37 6.35 7.16 2.40
CA PHE A 37 6.73 6.22 3.45
C PHE A 37 7.57 6.86 4.58
N THR A 38 7.75 8.18 4.54
CA THR A 38 8.48 8.93 5.58
C THR A 38 7.84 8.71 6.94
N GLY A 39 8.62 8.22 7.91
CA GLY A 39 8.13 7.95 9.27
C GLY A 39 7.13 6.80 9.36
N SER A 40 7.00 5.97 8.31
CA SER A 40 6.16 4.77 8.38
C SER A 40 6.76 3.71 9.30
N ASP A 41 5.90 3.00 10.04
CA ASP A 41 6.29 1.91 10.94
C ASP A 41 6.59 0.59 10.19
N LEU A 42 7.08 0.69 8.95
CA LEU A 42 7.45 -0.48 8.15
C LEU A 42 8.73 -1.11 8.69
N ILE A 43 8.79 -2.44 8.64
CA ILE A 43 10.01 -3.18 8.99
C ILE A 43 10.84 -3.32 7.72
N LEU A 44 12.03 -2.70 7.73
CA LEU A 44 12.97 -2.74 6.61
C LEU A 44 14.08 -3.75 6.90
N ASP A 45 14.47 -4.51 5.88
CA ASP A 45 15.54 -5.51 5.93
C ASP A 45 16.43 -5.41 4.68
N GLY A 46 17.70 -5.82 4.82
CA GLY A 46 18.69 -5.78 3.75
C GLY A 46 19.02 -4.35 3.31
N ALA A 47 19.01 -4.12 1.98
CA ALA A 47 19.33 -2.83 1.37
C ALA A 47 18.16 -1.84 1.33
N ALA A 48 16.97 -2.22 1.84
CA ALA A 48 15.79 -1.38 1.75
C ALA A 48 15.94 -0.12 2.62
N THR A 49 15.51 1.04 2.09
CA THR A 49 15.50 2.32 2.81
C THR A 49 14.31 3.18 2.39
N VAL A 50 13.95 4.15 3.23
CA VAL A 50 13.06 5.25 2.85
C VAL A 50 13.94 6.43 2.44
N THR A 51 13.79 6.92 1.21
CA THR A 51 14.53 8.08 0.73
C THR A 51 14.13 9.35 1.48
N SER A 52 14.95 10.41 1.42
CA SER A 52 14.58 11.73 1.96
C SER A 52 13.32 12.32 1.33
N SER A 53 12.99 11.91 0.10
CA SER A 53 11.75 12.25 -0.60
C SER A 53 10.54 11.37 -0.23
N GLY A 54 10.73 10.38 0.65
CA GLY A 54 9.66 9.51 1.13
C GLY A 54 9.32 8.32 0.24
N LEU A 55 10.20 7.92 -0.68
CA LEU A 55 10.03 6.73 -1.51
C LEU A 55 10.63 5.50 -0.82
N LEU A 56 10.05 4.32 -1.04
CA LEU A 56 10.73 3.06 -0.72
C LEU A 56 11.70 2.72 -1.83
N GLU A 57 12.98 2.67 -1.47
CA GLU A 57 14.04 2.14 -2.32
C GLU A 57 14.43 0.75 -1.80
N LEU A 58 14.13 -0.30 -2.57
CA LEU A 58 14.46 -1.68 -2.18
C LEU A 58 15.95 -2.00 -2.42
N THR A 59 16.57 -1.35 -3.41
CA THR A 59 17.95 -1.54 -3.82
C THR A 59 18.49 -0.26 -4.43
N ASN A 60 19.79 0.02 -4.25
CA ASN A 60 20.44 1.26 -4.70
C ASN A 60 21.27 1.12 -6.00
N GLY A 61 20.95 0.14 -6.86
CA GLY A 61 21.65 -0.09 -8.13
C GLY A 61 22.97 -0.85 -8.03
N THR A 62 23.50 -1.11 -6.83
CA THR A 62 24.64 -2.01 -6.66
C THR A 62 24.23 -3.45 -7.01
N LEU A 63 25.07 -4.14 -7.78
CA LEU A 63 24.80 -5.52 -8.20
C LEU A 63 24.64 -6.45 -6.99
N ARG A 64 23.72 -7.41 -7.10
CA ARG A 64 23.49 -8.49 -6.13
C ARG A 64 22.99 -8.04 -4.74
N LEU A 65 22.45 -6.83 -4.61
CA LEU A 65 21.74 -6.44 -3.40
C LEU A 65 20.33 -7.04 -3.34
N LYS A 66 19.84 -7.21 -2.10
CA LYS A 66 18.46 -7.55 -1.78
C LYS A 66 17.99 -6.64 -0.65
N GLY A 67 16.75 -6.18 -0.75
CA GLY A 67 16.07 -5.46 0.31
C GLY A 67 14.63 -5.91 0.40
N HIS A 68 14.08 -5.90 1.61
CA HIS A 68 12.71 -6.29 1.89
C HIS A 68 12.04 -5.23 2.77
N VAL A 69 10.74 -5.06 2.58
CA VAL A 69 9.91 -4.16 3.39
C VAL A 69 8.67 -4.94 3.80
N ILE A 70 8.37 -4.94 5.10
CA ILE A 70 7.32 -5.74 5.70
C ILE A 70 6.37 -4.83 6.47
N TYR A 71 5.07 -4.99 6.22
CA TYR A 71 4.03 -4.37 7.04
C TYR A 71 4.06 -5.00 8.45
N PRO A 72 4.15 -4.21 9.53
CA PRO A 72 4.47 -4.72 10.86
C PRO A 72 3.39 -5.63 11.47
N THR A 73 2.13 -5.39 11.12
CA THR A 73 1.00 -6.16 11.65
C THR A 73 0.77 -7.40 10.80
N ARG A 74 0.63 -8.57 11.44
CA ARG A 74 0.32 -9.81 10.74
C ARG A 74 -1.06 -9.74 10.09
N LEU A 75 -1.13 -10.09 8.81
CA LEU A 75 -2.38 -10.20 8.07
C LEU A 75 -2.84 -11.68 8.08
N PRO A 76 -3.97 -12.01 8.73
CA PRO A 76 -4.48 -13.37 8.73
C PRO A 76 -5.08 -13.72 7.35
N PHE A 77 -4.53 -14.72 6.67
CA PHE A 77 -5.08 -15.20 5.39
C PHE A 77 -6.10 -16.33 5.53
N ARG A 78 -6.25 -16.87 6.74
CA ARG A 78 -7.22 -17.92 7.05
C ARG A 78 -7.91 -17.54 8.34
N ASP A 79 -9.22 -17.71 8.34
CA ASP A 79 -10.00 -17.66 9.56
C ASP A 79 -9.94 -19.02 10.25
N THR A 80 -9.30 -19.04 11.41
CA THR A 80 -9.21 -20.22 12.28
C THR A 80 -10.04 -20.05 13.55
N SER A 81 -10.90 -19.03 13.60
CA SER A 81 -11.77 -18.76 14.76
C SER A 81 -12.96 -19.72 14.83
N SER A 82 -13.30 -20.40 13.73
CA SER A 82 -14.30 -21.46 13.72
C SER A 82 -13.72 -22.76 14.27
N THR A 83 -14.32 -23.29 15.33
CA THR A 83 -14.08 -24.63 15.90
C THR A 83 -14.50 -25.77 14.98
N SER A 84 -15.05 -25.47 13.80
CA SER A 84 -15.31 -26.46 12.76
C SER A 84 -14.01 -26.76 12.00
N SER A 85 -13.84 -28.00 11.53
CA SER A 85 -12.71 -28.46 10.71
C SER A 85 -12.51 -27.73 9.37
N ASN A 86 -13.26 -26.64 9.14
CA ASN A 86 -13.33 -25.90 7.89
C ASN A 86 -12.81 -24.48 8.13
N ALA A 87 -11.48 -24.32 8.12
CA ALA A 87 -10.85 -23.01 8.12
C ALA A 87 -11.17 -22.30 6.78
N THR A 88 -11.86 -21.16 6.85
CA THR A 88 -12.22 -20.34 5.69
C THR A 88 -11.05 -19.46 5.27
N THR A 89 -10.74 -19.41 3.97
CA THR A 89 -9.69 -18.53 3.43
C THR A 89 -10.22 -17.10 3.31
N ARG A 90 -9.40 -16.11 3.68
CA ARG A 90 -9.70 -14.68 3.50
C ARG A 90 -9.17 -14.21 2.15
N SER A 91 -10.02 -13.52 1.39
CA SER A 91 -9.62 -12.85 0.15
C SER A 91 -8.95 -11.50 0.45
N PHE A 92 -7.97 -11.11 -0.37
CA PHE A 92 -7.31 -9.80 -0.27
C PHE A 92 -7.08 -9.21 -1.65
N SER A 93 -6.87 -7.89 -1.70
CA SER A 93 -6.44 -7.15 -2.88
C SER A 93 -5.34 -6.17 -2.48
N THR A 94 -4.47 -5.81 -3.43
CA THR A 94 -3.42 -4.81 -3.23
C THR A 94 -3.11 -4.11 -4.55
N SER A 95 -2.67 -2.86 -4.48
CA SER A 95 -2.24 -2.06 -5.62
C SER A 95 -1.07 -1.18 -5.19
N PHE A 96 -0.06 -1.07 -6.05
CA PHE A 96 1.13 -0.26 -5.80
C PHE A 96 1.76 0.20 -7.12
N VAL A 97 2.51 1.30 -7.05
CA VAL A 97 3.29 1.85 -8.18
C VAL A 97 4.77 1.70 -7.86
N PHE A 98 5.56 1.24 -8.83
CA PHE A 98 7.00 1.06 -8.67
C PHE A 98 7.76 1.42 -9.95
N GLY A 99 9.05 1.75 -9.80
CA GLY A 99 9.98 1.93 -10.91
C GLY A 99 11.17 1.00 -10.74
N ILE A 100 11.67 0.45 -11.86
CA ILE A 100 12.88 -0.37 -11.90
C ILE A 100 13.91 0.34 -12.77
N LEU A 101 15.08 0.60 -12.18
CA LEU A 101 16.22 1.15 -12.90
C LEU A 101 17.23 0.03 -13.16
N SER A 102 17.60 -0.15 -14.42
CA SER A 102 18.61 -1.13 -14.82
C SER A 102 20.00 -0.67 -14.39
N ALA A 103 20.79 -1.58 -13.83
CA ALA A 103 22.23 -1.35 -13.60
C ALA A 103 23.06 -1.40 -14.89
N TYR A 104 22.46 -1.83 -16.01
CA TYR A 104 23.08 -1.90 -17.33
C TYR A 104 22.61 -0.74 -18.22
N PRO A 105 23.53 -0.06 -18.93
CA PRO A 105 23.17 0.96 -19.91
C PRO A 105 22.30 0.38 -21.03
N THR A 106 21.41 1.22 -21.56
CA THR A 106 20.63 0.97 -22.79
C THR A 106 21.42 1.35 -24.03
#